data_AF-A0AAV5FDR2-F1
#
_entry.id   AF-A0AAV5FDR2-F1
#
_cell.length_a   1.000
_cell.length_b   1.000
_cell.length_c   1.000
_cell.angle_alpha   90.00
_cell.angle_beta   90.00
_cell.angle_gamma   90.00
#
_symmetry.space_group_name_H-M   'P 1'
#
loop_
_entity.id
_entity.type
_entity.pdbx_description
1 polymer ?
#
loop_
_entity_poly.entity_id
_entity_poly.type
_entity_poly.pdbx_seq_one_letter_code
_entity_poly.pdbx_strand_id
1 'polypeptide(L)'
;MALFPQILHSPHPGLASVSPSSSTRAFRRAPSLRAPAPSRGRRFVAAAGASGPLEPSSYPPESNDGLVELPLFPLPLVLFPDATHALHIFEFRYRIMMHTVLQTDLRFGIVFAGSGSGGAADIGCVGEVVKHERLADDDRFFLICKGQQRFRVARVVRTKPYLVAAVQWLEDRPPAETPAPGEDAEALAADVETLMRDVIRIANRLNGKPEKDVGDLRRGLFPTPFSFYVGNTFEGAPREQQALLELEDTPARLRRERDTLRNTLNYLTAASAVKDAFSSSPSSG
;
A
#
# COMPACT_ATOMS: atom_id res chain seq x y z
N MET A 1 -8.53 -8.99 5.22
CA MET A 1 -9.78 -9.19 5.99
C MET A 1 -10.33 -7.78 6.17
N ALA A 2 -11.20 -7.35 5.26
CA ALA A 2 -11.81 -6.03 5.32
C ALA A 2 -12.58 -5.88 6.63
N LEU A 3 -12.21 -4.89 7.45
CA LEU A 3 -12.89 -4.63 8.74
C LEU A 3 -14.08 -3.69 8.58
N PHE A 4 -14.18 -3.00 7.44
CA PHE A 4 -15.24 -2.04 7.17
C PHE A 4 -16.36 -2.65 6.31
N PRO A 5 -17.62 -2.49 6.72
CA PRO A 5 -18.75 -2.65 5.82
C PRO A 5 -18.64 -1.61 4.68
N GLN A 6 -18.87 -2.03 3.45
CA GLN A 6 -18.90 -1.17 2.24
C GLN A 6 -20.09 -0.17 2.22
N ILE A 7 -20.57 0.30 3.36
CA ILE A 7 -21.87 1.00 3.51
C ILE A 7 -21.76 2.53 3.38
N LEU A 8 -20.72 3.04 2.72
CA LEU A 8 -20.65 4.43 2.25
C LEU A 8 -20.48 4.51 0.74
N HIS A 9 -21.35 3.84 -0.03
CA HIS A 9 -21.52 4.14 -1.45
C HIS A 9 -23.01 4.17 -1.82
N SER A 10 -23.50 5.37 -2.14
CA SER A 10 -24.65 5.54 -3.03
C SER A 10 -24.27 5.07 -4.45
N PRO A 11 -25.22 4.61 -5.27
CA PRO A 11 -24.91 3.88 -6.49
C PRO A 11 -24.49 4.86 -7.60
N HIS A 12 -23.29 4.65 -8.16
CA HIS A 12 -22.97 5.13 -9.51
C HIS A 12 -22.80 3.92 -10.44
N PRO A 13 -23.44 3.92 -11.62
CA PRO A 13 -23.34 2.83 -12.57
C PRO A 13 -22.07 2.99 -13.42
N GLY A 14 -21.49 1.87 -13.86
CA GLY A 14 -20.55 1.89 -14.99
C GLY A 14 -19.37 0.97 -14.84
N LEU A 15 -19.60 -0.34 -14.99
CA LEU A 15 -18.59 -1.23 -15.54
C LEU A 15 -18.26 -0.74 -16.96
N ALA A 16 -17.14 -0.06 -17.14
CA ALA A 16 -16.64 0.27 -18.46
C ALA A 16 -15.91 -0.96 -19.04
N SER A 17 -16.68 -1.93 -19.54
CA SER A 17 -16.21 -2.84 -20.58
C SER A 17 -16.41 -2.14 -21.92
N VAL A 18 -15.33 -1.86 -22.64
CA VAL A 18 -15.41 -1.40 -24.03
C VAL A 18 -14.44 -2.22 -24.86
N SER A 19 -15.00 -3.21 -25.55
CA SER A 19 -14.37 -3.87 -26.69
C SER A 19 -14.50 -2.97 -27.92
N PRO A 20 -13.52 -2.99 -28.84
CA PRO A 20 -13.95 -3.18 -30.23
C PRO A 20 -13.12 -4.20 -31.00
N SER A 21 -13.89 -4.85 -31.85
CA SER A 21 -13.61 -5.69 -33.01
C SER A 21 -12.45 -5.27 -33.93
N SER A 22 -11.83 -6.30 -34.53
CA SER A 22 -11.67 -6.51 -35.98
C SER A 22 -10.25 -6.68 -36.53
N SER A 23 -10.21 -7.57 -37.54
CA SER A 23 -9.21 -7.72 -38.60
C SER A 23 -7.95 -8.54 -38.32
N THR A 24 -8.12 -9.87 -38.43
CA THR A 24 -7.08 -10.83 -38.78
C THR A 24 -6.45 -10.47 -40.12
N ARG A 25 -5.17 -10.05 -40.13
CA ARG A 25 -4.33 -10.08 -41.34
C ARG A 25 -3.04 -10.81 -41.01
N ALA A 26 -2.93 -12.01 -41.57
CA ALA A 26 -1.75 -12.86 -41.49
C ALA A 26 -0.60 -12.25 -42.29
N PHE A 27 0.60 -12.14 -41.71
CA PHE A 27 1.85 -12.08 -42.47
C PHE A 27 3.02 -12.77 -41.76
N ARG A 28 3.31 -13.97 -42.28
CA ARG A 28 4.58 -14.68 -42.51
C ARG A 28 5.85 -14.33 -41.69
N ARG A 29 6.37 -15.40 -41.09
CA ARG A 29 7.75 -15.65 -40.59
C ARG A 29 8.86 -15.42 -41.61
N ALA A 30 10.04 -14.98 -41.11
CA ALA A 30 11.38 -15.62 -41.21
C ALA A 30 12.51 -14.58 -40.95
N PRO A 31 13.79 -14.95 -40.78
CA PRO A 31 14.37 -15.99 -39.91
C PRO A 31 15.54 -15.45 -39.03
N SER A 32 15.99 -16.34 -38.13
CA SER A 32 17.10 -16.23 -37.19
C SER A 32 18.47 -15.91 -37.81
N LEU A 33 19.26 -15.07 -37.13
CA LEU A 33 20.71 -15.00 -37.30
C LEU A 33 21.44 -15.34 -35.99
N ARG A 34 22.58 -16.00 -36.21
CA ARG A 34 23.28 -16.95 -35.36
C ARG A 34 24.40 -16.25 -34.58
N ALA A 35 24.53 -16.56 -33.28
CA ALA A 35 25.57 -16.06 -32.40
C ALA A 35 26.94 -16.75 -32.64
N PRO A 36 28.08 -16.06 -32.42
CA PRO A 36 29.37 -16.71 -32.22
C PRO A 36 29.75 -16.85 -30.74
N ALA A 37 30.51 -17.91 -30.45
CA ALA A 37 30.93 -18.40 -29.13
C ALA A 37 32.02 -17.53 -28.45
N PRO A 38 32.14 -17.55 -27.11
CA PRO A 38 33.23 -16.88 -26.41
C PRO A 38 34.46 -17.78 -26.22
N SER A 39 35.64 -17.18 -26.39
CA SER A 39 36.96 -17.78 -26.15
C SER A 39 37.40 -17.62 -24.69
N ARG A 40 38.11 -18.64 -24.20
CA ARG A 40 38.63 -18.80 -22.83
C ARG A 40 39.84 -17.89 -22.57
N GLY A 41 39.84 -17.28 -21.38
CA GLY A 41 40.90 -17.49 -20.39
C GLY A 41 41.96 -16.40 -20.23
N ARG A 42 41.93 -15.71 -19.08
CA ARG A 42 43.15 -15.42 -18.32
C ARG A 42 42.85 -15.15 -16.85
N ARG A 43 43.44 -15.99 -16.00
CA ARG A 43 43.50 -15.88 -14.54
C ARG A 43 44.36 -14.67 -14.16
N PHE A 44 43.90 -13.87 -13.20
CA PHE A 44 44.77 -13.01 -12.40
C PHE A 44 44.54 -13.28 -10.91
N VAL A 45 45.63 -13.13 -10.18
CA VAL A 45 45.93 -13.64 -8.84
C VAL A 45 45.37 -12.69 -7.79
N ALA A 46 44.92 -13.27 -6.67
CA ALA A 46 44.39 -12.58 -5.51
C ALA A 46 45.45 -11.71 -4.79
N ALA A 47 45.04 -10.53 -4.33
CA ALA A 47 45.73 -9.78 -3.30
C ALA A 47 44.73 -9.50 -2.17
N ALA A 48 45.10 -9.92 -0.97
CA ALA A 48 44.36 -9.74 0.26
C ALA A 48 44.51 -8.31 0.77
N GLY A 49 43.39 -7.72 1.22
CA GLY A 49 43.34 -6.49 1.99
C GLY A 49 42.12 -6.56 2.90
N ALA A 50 42.35 -6.76 4.19
CA ALA A 50 41.32 -6.76 5.22
C ALA A 50 40.76 -5.34 5.41
N SER A 51 39.45 -5.19 5.64
CA SER A 51 38.82 -4.30 6.63
C SER A 51 37.29 -4.26 6.50
N GLY A 52 36.58 -4.66 7.56
CA GLY A 52 35.21 -4.22 7.89
C GLY A 52 34.04 -5.04 7.31
N PRO A 53 33.01 -5.39 8.11
CA PRO A 53 31.73 -5.84 7.56
C PRO A 53 31.09 -4.69 6.79
N LEU A 54 30.90 -4.88 5.49
CA LEU A 54 30.11 -3.99 4.65
C LEU A 54 28.63 -4.20 5.00
N GLU A 55 28.09 -3.32 5.86
CA GLU A 55 26.64 -3.08 5.89
C GLU A 55 26.21 -2.64 4.48
N PRO A 56 25.20 -3.27 3.85
CA PRO A 56 24.73 -2.84 2.55
C PRO A 56 24.05 -1.47 2.70
N SER A 57 24.76 -0.41 2.29
CA SER A 57 24.19 0.93 2.14
C SER A 57 22.98 0.86 1.21
N SER A 58 21.81 1.15 1.77
CA SER A 58 20.47 0.80 1.27
C SER A 58 19.83 1.91 0.43
N TYR A 59 20.61 2.91 0.02
CA TYR A 59 20.11 4.14 -0.58
C TYR A 59 20.88 4.51 -1.86
N PRO A 60 20.19 5.00 -2.91
CA PRO A 60 20.83 5.68 -4.02
C PRO A 60 21.67 6.87 -3.51
N PRO A 61 22.70 7.31 -4.26
CA PRO A 61 23.53 8.43 -3.83
C PRO A 61 22.64 9.67 -3.60
N GLU A 62 22.62 10.13 -2.35
CA GLU A 62 21.90 11.34 -1.97
C GLU A 62 22.44 12.52 -2.78
N SER A 63 21.55 13.30 -3.38
CA SER A 63 21.93 14.63 -3.83
C SER A 63 22.31 15.48 -2.62
N ASN A 64 23.10 16.54 -2.81
CA ASN A 64 23.63 17.38 -1.72
C ASN A 64 22.54 17.98 -0.78
N ASP A 65 21.26 17.87 -1.19
CA ASP A 65 20.06 18.31 -0.47
C ASP A 65 19.33 17.16 0.27
N GLY A 66 19.87 15.93 0.31
CA GLY A 66 19.23 14.76 0.94
C GLY A 66 18.02 14.21 0.18
N LEU A 67 17.87 14.57 -1.11
CA LEU A 67 16.73 14.17 -1.95
C LEU A 67 17.10 12.98 -2.84
N VAL A 68 16.12 12.10 -3.04
CA VAL A 68 16.23 10.90 -3.89
C VAL A 68 15.25 11.01 -5.06
N GLU A 69 15.66 10.65 -6.28
CA GLU A 69 14.75 10.56 -7.41
C GLU A 69 13.98 9.25 -7.40
N LEU A 70 12.65 9.32 -7.39
CA LEU A 70 11.77 8.17 -7.31
C LEU A 70 10.73 8.21 -8.45
N PRO A 71 10.61 7.13 -9.26
CA PRO A 71 9.48 6.95 -10.16
C PRO A 71 8.18 6.88 -9.35
N LEU A 72 7.21 7.72 -9.68
CA LEU A 72 5.93 7.80 -8.98
C LEU A 72 4.81 7.16 -9.78
N PHE A 73 3.96 6.45 -9.05
CA PHE A 73 2.75 5.80 -9.53
C PHE A 73 1.53 6.42 -8.83
N PRO A 74 0.90 7.43 -9.44
CA PRO A 74 -0.38 7.97 -8.97
C PRO A 74 -1.50 6.94 -9.11
N LEU A 75 -2.14 6.56 -8.00
CA LEU A 75 -3.19 5.55 -7.95
C LEU A 75 -4.35 5.98 -7.03
N PRO A 76 -5.59 5.54 -7.27
CA PRO A 76 -6.72 5.76 -6.35
C PRO A 76 -6.65 4.81 -5.13
N LEU A 77 -5.44 4.56 -4.62
CA LEU A 77 -5.17 3.71 -3.46
C LEU A 77 -4.06 4.32 -2.62
N VAL A 78 -4.03 3.97 -1.34
CA VAL A 78 -3.01 4.39 -0.38
C VAL A 78 -2.21 3.15 0.02
N LEU A 79 -0.88 3.22 -0.09
CA LEU A 79 0.03 2.19 0.37
C LEU A 79 0.56 2.58 1.76
N PHE A 80 0.47 1.66 2.71
CA PHE A 80 1.07 1.83 4.05
C PHE A 80 2.39 1.07 4.17
N PRO A 81 3.30 1.50 5.06
CA PRO A 81 4.44 0.69 5.48
C PRO A 81 4.04 -0.73 5.86
N ASP A 82 4.83 -1.72 5.43
CA ASP A 82 4.62 -3.15 5.58
C ASP A 82 3.34 -3.75 4.94
N ALA A 83 2.42 -2.93 4.43
CA ALA A 83 1.24 -3.40 3.72
C ALA A 83 1.63 -3.99 2.37
N THR A 84 0.89 -5.02 1.93
CA THR A 84 1.11 -5.67 0.64
C THR A 84 -0.07 -5.42 -0.29
N HIS A 85 0.21 -4.99 -1.52
CA HIS A 85 -0.81 -4.77 -2.55
C HIS A 85 -0.47 -5.52 -3.83
N ALA A 86 -1.49 -6.08 -4.46
CA ALA A 86 -1.40 -6.64 -5.81
C ALA A 86 -1.82 -5.57 -6.82
N LEU A 87 -0.96 -5.31 -7.81
CA LEU A 87 -1.21 -4.33 -8.86
C LEU A 87 -1.22 -5.02 -10.23
N HIS A 88 -2.14 -4.59 -11.09
CA HIS A 88 -2.19 -4.97 -12.50
C HIS A 88 -1.79 -3.78 -13.36
N ILE A 89 -0.63 -3.87 -14.00
CA ILE A 89 -0.06 -2.80 -14.80
C ILE A 89 -0.37 -3.04 -16.26
N PHE A 90 -1.31 -2.27 -16.78
CA PHE A 90 -1.74 -2.34 -18.18
C PHE A 90 -1.46 -1.06 -18.97
N GLU A 91 -1.41 0.11 -18.31
CA GLU A 91 -1.13 1.38 -18.99
C GLU A 91 0.31 1.41 -19.53
N PHE A 92 0.45 1.83 -20.79
CA PHE A 92 1.73 1.86 -21.51
C PHE A 92 2.84 2.60 -20.76
N ARG A 93 2.55 3.77 -20.17
CA ARG A 93 3.55 4.55 -19.41
C ARG A 93 4.10 3.81 -18.20
N TYR A 94 3.25 3.03 -17.51
CA TYR A 94 3.66 2.29 -16.32
C TYR A 94 4.32 0.97 -16.69
N ARG A 95 4.00 0.39 -17.84
CA ARG A 95 4.78 -0.72 -18.41
C ARG A 95 6.23 -0.31 -18.66
N ILE A 96 6.45 0.88 -19.25
CA ILE A 96 7.81 1.43 -19.41
C ILE A 96 8.48 1.60 -18.05
N MET A 97 7.78 2.19 -17.07
CA MET A 97 8.30 2.36 -15.71
C MET A 97 8.72 1.01 -15.10
N MET A 98 7.90 -0.03 -15.24
CA MET A 98 8.19 -1.36 -14.71
C MET A 98 9.42 -1.99 -15.36
N HIS A 99 9.63 -1.82 -16.67
CA HIS A 99 10.85 -2.29 -17.33
C HIS A 99 12.12 -1.68 -16.72
N THR A 100 12.06 -0.43 -16.26
CA THR A 100 13.18 0.23 -15.55
C THR A 100 13.28 -0.22 -14.09
N VAL A 101 12.17 -0.21 -13.35
CA VAL A 101 12.14 -0.56 -11.91
C VAL A 101 12.61 -2.00 -11.68
N LEU A 102 12.19 -2.94 -12.53
CA LEU A 102 12.56 -4.36 -12.43
C LEU A 102 14.04 -4.65 -12.75
N GLN A 103 14.77 -3.70 -13.34
CA GLN A 103 16.19 -3.80 -13.65
C GLN A 103 17.07 -2.99 -12.69
N THR A 104 16.46 -2.28 -11.74
CA THR A 104 17.12 -1.38 -10.79
C THR A 104 16.79 -1.85 -9.36
N ASP A 105 16.37 -0.94 -8.49
CA ASP A 105 16.24 -1.20 -7.05
C ASP A 105 14.89 -1.81 -6.66
N LEU A 106 14.07 -2.24 -7.64
CA LEU A 106 12.72 -2.78 -7.45
C LEU A 106 11.75 -1.83 -6.70
N ARG A 107 12.12 -0.55 -6.57
CA ARG A 107 11.41 0.46 -5.78
C ARG A 107 10.75 1.50 -6.67
N PHE A 108 9.55 1.90 -6.29
CA PHE A 108 8.79 3.01 -6.87
C PHE A 108 7.91 3.64 -5.80
N GLY A 109 7.50 4.89 -5.97
CA GLY A 109 6.61 5.56 -5.03
C GLY A 109 5.16 5.40 -5.43
N ILE A 110 4.28 5.08 -4.49
CA ILE A 110 2.83 5.18 -4.68
C ILE A 110 2.35 6.45 -3.99
N VAL A 111 1.67 7.31 -4.75
CA VAL A 111 1.01 8.51 -4.25
C VAL A 111 -0.48 8.41 -4.51
N PHE A 112 -1.29 8.76 -3.52
CA PHE A 112 -2.73 8.77 -3.68
C PHE A 112 -3.15 9.84 -4.69
N ALA A 113 -3.93 9.46 -5.69
CA ALA A 113 -4.56 10.35 -6.64
C ALA A 113 -6.06 10.03 -6.71
N GLY A 114 -6.86 10.89 -6.10
CA GLY A 114 -8.32 10.75 -6.10
C GLY A 114 -8.94 11.07 -7.46
N SER A 115 -10.18 10.61 -7.67
CA SER A 115 -11.00 11.06 -8.80
C SER A 115 -11.48 12.50 -8.52
N GLY A 116 -10.77 13.50 -9.04
CA GLY A 116 -11.07 14.92 -8.87
C GLY A 116 -9.98 15.83 -9.45
N SER A 117 -10.22 17.15 -9.48
CA SER A 117 -9.27 18.16 -9.98
C SER A 117 -8.07 18.42 -9.05
N GLY A 118 -8.03 17.77 -7.89
CA GLY A 118 -6.89 17.79 -6.98
C GLY A 118 -5.84 16.81 -7.49
N GLY A 119 -4.61 17.27 -7.67
CA GLY A 119 -3.50 16.44 -8.11
C GLY A 119 -3.17 15.29 -7.15
N ALA A 120 -2.11 14.56 -7.45
CA ALA A 120 -1.60 13.53 -6.54
C ALA A 120 -1.22 14.16 -5.19
N ALA A 121 -1.38 13.39 -4.11
CA ALA A 121 -0.97 13.80 -2.78
C ALA A 121 0.54 13.96 -2.67
N ASP A 122 0.99 14.84 -1.76
CA ASP A 122 2.40 15.15 -1.56
C ASP A 122 3.11 14.08 -0.73
N ILE A 123 2.38 13.29 0.06
CA ILE A 123 2.93 12.19 0.86
C ILE A 123 2.49 10.86 0.26
N GLY A 124 3.46 9.97 0.07
CA GLY A 124 3.27 8.62 -0.43
C GLY A 124 4.10 7.59 0.34
N CYS A 125 4.05 6.35 -0.13
CA CYS A 125 4.85 5.26 0.41
C CYS A 125 5.60 4.54 -0.71
N VAL A 126 6.85 4.17 -0.44
CA VAL A 126 7.65 3.37 -1.36
C VAL A 126 7.07 1.97 -1.43
N GLY A 127 6.74 1.50 -2.63
CA GLY A 127 6.47 0.12 -2.93
C GLY A 127 7.74 -0.57 -3.42
N GLU A 128 8.10 -1.67 -2.79
CA GLU A 128 9.11 -2.61 -3.29
C GLU A 128 8.42 -3.79 -3.97
N VAL A 129 8.81 -4.11 -5.20
CA VAL A 129 8.30 -5.28 -5.92
C VAL A 129 8.83 -6.56 -5.26
N VAL A 130 7.94 -7.34 -4.66
CA VAL A 130 8.30 -8.63 -4.01
C VAL A 130 8.00 -9.84 -4.90
N LYS A 131 7.04 -9.74 -5.82
CA LYS A 131 6.76 -10.75 -6.85
C LYS A 131 6.25 -10.06 -8.11
N HIS A 132 6.59 -10.59 -9.28
CA HIS A 132 6.03 -10.11 -10.54
C HIS A 132 5.91 -11.23 -11.57
N GLU A 133 4.93 -11.08 -12.46
CA GLU A 133 4.69 -11.93 -13.61
C GLU A 133 4.41 -11.04 -14.83
N ARG A 134 5.08 -11.34 -15.95
CA ARG A 134 4.88 -10.64 -17.22
C ARG A 134 3.98 -11.50 -18.12
N LEU A 135 2.84 -10.96 -18.54
CA LEU A 135 1.95 -11.62 -19.49
C LEU A 135 2.54 -11.55 -20.90
N ALA A 136 2.76 -12.70 -21.52
CA ALA A 136 3.44 -12.83 -22.81
C ALA A 136 2.71 -12.16 -23.98
N ASP A 137 1.38 -12.00 -23.89
CA ASP A 137 0.55 -11.61 -25.03
C ASP A 137 0.45 -10.07 -25.23
N ASP A 138 0.60 -9.27 -24.16
CA ASP A 138 0.41 -7.81 -24.21
C ASP A 138 1.38 -7.04 -23.29
N ASP A 139 2.42 -7.71 -22.77
CA ASP A 139 3.47 -7.08 -21.95
C ASP A 139 2.89 -6.28 -20.75
N ARG A 140 1.77 -6.80 -20.22
CA ARG A 140 1.17 -6.39 -18.95
C ARG A 140 1.89 -7.07 -17.81
N PHE A 141 1.85 -6.45 -16.63
CA PHE A 141 2.44 -7.01 -15.43
C PHE A 141 1.37 -7.25 -14.37
N PHE A 142 1.42 -8.42 -13.74
CA PHE A 142 0.90 -8.58 -12.39
C PHE A 142 2.08 -8.48 -11.43
N LEU A 143 1.96 -7.66 -10.40
CA LEU A 143 2.99 -7.57 -9.38
C LEU A 143 2.37 -7.53 -7.99
N ILE A 144 3.13 -8.01 -7.03
CA ILE A 144 2.88 -7.81 -5.61
C ILE A 144 3.96 -6.86 -5.12
N CYS A 145 3.56 -5.77 -4.50
CA CYS A 145 4.48 -4.83 -3.86
C CYS A 145 4.24 -4.79 -2.35
N LYS A 146 5.32 -4.61 -1.59
CA LYS A 146 5.30 -4.37 -0.15
C LYS A 146 5.67 -2.91 0.13
N GLY A 147 4.91 -2.24 0.99
CA GLY A 147 5.20 -0.90 1.46
C GLY A 147 6.45 -0.88 2.34
N GLN A 148 7.29 0.12 2.13
CA GLN A 148 8.50 0.39 2.88
C GLN A 148 8.32 1.70 3.66
N GLN A 149 9.20 2.68 3.46
CA GLN A 149 9.12 3.97 4.13
C GLN A 149 8.15 4.93 3.44
N ARG A 150 7.66 5.92 4.20
CA ARG A 150 6.93 7.06 3.64
C ARG A 150 7.90 8.07 3.07
N PHE A 151 7.43 8.87 2.13
CA PHE A 151 8.18 9.98 1.56
C PHE A 151 7.28 11.18 1.33
N ARG A 152 7.90 12.37 1.30
CA ARG A 152 7.28 13.61 0.84
C ARG A 152 7.86 14.00 -0.52
N VAL A 153 7.00 14.35 -1.47
CA VAL A 153 7.37 14.90 -2.76
C VAL A 153 7.88 16.32 -2.56
N ALA A 154 9.15 16.57 -2.87
CA ALA A 154 9.73 17.90 -2.81
C ALA A 154 9.49 18.67 -4.11
N ARG A 155 9.71 18.01 -5.26
CA ARG A 155 9.44 18.57 -6.59
C ARG A 155 9.32 17.49 -7.65
N VAL A 156 8.56 17.78 -8.71
CA VAL A 156 8.52 16.96 -9.91
C VAL A 156 9.78 17.21 -10.75
N VAL A 157 10.52 16.15 -11.05
CA VAL A 157 11.72 16.20 -11.90
C VAL A 157 11.34 15.98 -13.36
N ARG A 158 10.45 15.00 -13.62
CA ARG A 158 10.04 14.62 -14.97
C ARG A 158 8.61 14.11 -14.99
N THR A 159 7.85 14.42 -16.04
CA THR A 159 6.45 13.98 -16.18
C THR A 159 6.22 12.92 -17.26
N LYS A 160 7.18 12.74 -18.19
CA LYS A 160 7.08 11.79 -19.31
C LYS A 160 8.27 10.83 -19.33
N PRO A 161 8.08 9.55 -19.71
CA PRO A 161 6.80 8.92 -20.02
C PRO A 161 5.92 8.67 -18.78
N TYR A 162 6.53 8.65 -17.60
CA TYR A 162 5.88 8.56 -16.28
C TYR A 162 6.46 9.62 -15.34
N LEU A 163 5.80 9.82 -14.20
CA LEU A 163 6.19 10.81 -13.20
C LEU A 163 7.45 10.36 -12.47
N VAL A 164 8.41 11.25 -12.32
CA VAL A 164 9.60 11.10 -11.46
C VAL A 164 9.68 12.35 -10.61
N ALA A 165 9.85 12.17 -9.31
CA ALA A 165 9.98 13.26 -8.35
C ALA A 165 11.24 13.13 -7.53
N ALA A 166 11.78 14.26 -7.10
CA ALA A 166 12.72 14.30 -6.00
C ALA A 166 11.92 14.24 -4.70
N VAL A 167 12.24 13.27 -3.85
CA VAL A 167 11.50 12.97 -2.62
C VAL A 167 12.43 13.03 -1.42
N GLN A 168 11.83 13.32 -0.26
CA GLN A 168 12.47 13.28 1.06
C GLN A 168 11.83 12.16 1.88
N TRP A 169 12.64 11.39 2.60
CA TRP A 169 12.15 10.37 3.53
C TRP A 169 11.35 11.01 4.67
N LEU A 170 10.23 10.40 5.03
CA LEU A 170 9.33 10.89 6.06
C LEU A 170 9.26 9.90 7.23
N GLU A 171 9.82 10.32 8.36
CA GLU A 171 9.78 9.59 9.62
C GLU A 171 8.76 10.21 10.57
N ASP A 172 8.23 9.40 11.51
CA ASP A 172 7.40 9.94 12.58
C ASP A 172 8.25 10.72 13.58
N ARG A 173 7.67 11.78 14.15
CA ARG A 173 8.33 12.54 15.21
C ARG A 173 8.62 11.62 16.39
N PRO A 174 9.79 11.78 17.05
CA PRO A 174 10.08 11.00 18.25
C PRO A 174 9.01 11.26 19.31
N PRO A 175 8.63 10.24 20.10
CA PRO A 175 7.70 10.41 21.20
C PRO A 175 8.21 11.48 22.18
N ALA A 176 7.29 12.24 22.77
CA ALA A 176 7.63 13.17 23.84
C ALA A 176 8.17 12.39 25.06
N GLU A 177 9.20 12.92 25.72
CA GLU A 177 9.78 12.31 26.94
C GLU A 177 8.76 12.16 28.06
N THR A 178 7.79 13.07 28.14
CA THR A 178 6.65 13.00 29.05
C THR A 178 5.37 13.27 28.26
N PRO A 179 4.61 12.23 27.89
CA PRO A 179 3.37 12.41 27.15
C PRO A 179 2.33 13.14 28.02
N ALA A 180 1.57 14.06 27.40
CA ALA A 180 0.43 14.66 28.05
C ALA A 180 -0.66 13.59 28.32
N PRO A 181 -1.61 13.82 29.24
CA PRO A 181 -2.71 12.90 29.47
C PRO A 181 -3.46 12.57 28.17
N GLY A 182 -3.56 11.28 27.84
CA GLY A 182 -4.21 10.80 26.62
C GLY A 182 -3.33 10.82 25.36
N GLU A 183 -2.03 11.07 25.49
CA GLU A 183 -1.04 11.01 24.41
C GLU A 183 -0.05 9.84 24.54
N ASP A 184 -0.28 8.95 25.51
CA ASP A 184 0.46 7.70 25.62
C ASP A 184 0.10 6.77 24.43
N ALA A 185 1.06 6.59 23.53
CA ALA A 185 0.91 5.78 22.34
C ALA A 185 0.63 4.29 22.66
N GLU A 186 1.16 3.78 23.77
CA GLU A 186 1.02 2.37 24.15
C GLU A 186 -0.41 2.11 24.65
N ALA A 187 -0.93 3.01 25.49
CA ALA A 187 -2.31 2.96 25.96
C ALA A 187 -3.30 3.12 24.79
N LEU A 188 -3.04 4.06 23.87
CA LEU A 188 -3.86 4.26 22.68
C LEU A 188 -3.84 3.04 21.76
N ALA A 189 -2.69 2.38 21.58
CA ALA A 189 -2.58 1.17 20.79
C ALA A 189 -3.42 0.01 21.39
N ALA A 190 -3.40 -0.14 22.71
CA ALA A 190 -4.22 -1.15 23.41
C ALA A 190 -5.74 -0.87 23.26
N ASP A 191 -6.15 0.39 23.35
CA ASP A 191 -7.53 0.81 23.13
C ASP A 191 -7.99 0.51 21.68
N VAL A 192 -7.16 0.86 20.70
CA VAL A 192 -7.41 0.60 19.28
C VAL A 192 -7.52 -0.90 19.02
N GLU A 193 -6.61 -1.70 19.56
CA GLU A 193 -6.67 -3.16 19.43
C GLU A 193 -7.98 -3.72 19.98
N THR A 194 -8.40 -3.27 21.16
CA THR A 194 -9.68 -3.69 21.78
C THR A 194 -10.86 -3.37 20.88
N LEU A 195 -10.93 -2.13 20.36
CA LEU A 195 -11.99 -1.72 19.44
C LEU A 195 -12.00 -2.53 18.15
N MET A 196 -10.83 -2.83 17.58
CA MET A 196 -10.74 -3.67 16.37
C MET A 196 -11.29 -5.08 16.62
N ARG A 197 -10.98 -5.69 17.77
CA ARG A 197 -11.52 -7.01 18.15
C ARG A 197 -13.03 -6.99 18.22
N ASP A 198 -13.60 -5.95 18.84
CA ASP A 198 -15.05 -5.80 18.97
C ASP A 198 -15.72 -5.56 17.60
N VAL A 199 -15.13 -4.72 16.76
CA VAL A 199 -15.60 -4.52 15.37
C VAL A 199 -15.59 -5.84 14.60
N ILE A 200 -14.51 -6.62 14.67
CA ILE A 200 -14.42 -7.93 14.01
C ILE A 200 -15.48 -8.89 14.53
N ARG A 201 -15.68 -8.94 15.85
CA ARG A 201 -16.65 -9.83 16.50
C ARG A 201 -18.07 -9.53 16.01
N ILE A 202 -18.50 -8.26 16.06
CA ILE A 202 -19.85 -7.86 15.65
C ILE A 202 -20.03 -8.00 14.14
N ALA A 203 -19.02 -7.63 13.33
CA ALA A 203 -19.08 -7.79 11.89
C ALA A 203 -19.20 -9.26 11.47
N ASN A 204 -18.47 -10.18 12.12
CA ASN A 204 -18.59 -11.61 11.83
C ASN A 204 -19.98 -12.15 12.19
N ARG A 205 -20.52 -11.77 13.36
CA ARG A 205 -21.88 -12.12 13.79
C ARG A 205 -22.93 -11.66 12.79
N LEU A 206 -22.86 -10.39 12.34
CA LEU A 206 -23.76 -9.84 11.34
C LEU A 206 -23.71 -10.60 10.01
N ASN A 207 -22.54 -11.10 9.62
CA ASN A 207 -22.32 -11.87 8.41
C ASN A 207 -22.57 -13.39 8.57
N GLY A 208 -23.06 -13.85 9.74
CA GLY A 208 -23.31 -15.27 10.00
C GLY A 208 -22.04 -16.14 10.02
N LYS A 209 -20.87 -15.52 10.19
CA LYS A 209 -19.60 -16.23 10.31
C LYS A 209 -19.43 -16.71 11.74
N PRO A 210 -18.82 -17.89 11.97
CA PRO A 210 -18.58 -18.39 13.31
C PRO A 210 -17.72 -17.40 14.08
N GLU A 211 -18.07 -17.18 15.35
CA GLU A 211 -17.28 -16.37 16.27
C GLU A 211 -15.93 -17.08 16.48
N LYS A 212 -14.89 -16.54 15.87
CA LYS A 212 -13.52 -16.98 16.10
C LYS A 212 -12.87 -15.98 17.04
N ASP A 213 -12.19 -16.49 18.06
CA ASP A 213 -11.32 -15.66 18.86
C ASP A 213 -10.27 -15.05 17.96
N VAL A 214 -10.30 -13.72 17.89
CA VAL A 214 -9.30 -12.96 17.16
C VAL A 214 -8.12 -12.94 18.12
N GLY A 215 -7.01 -13.62 17.83
CA GLY A 215 -5.84 -13.60 18.72
C GLY A 215 -5.20 -12.21 18.83
N ASP A 216 -3.97 -12.11 19.33
CA ASP A 216 -3.18 -10.86 19.31
C ASP A 216 -3.16 -10.22 17.91
N LEU A 217 -3.80 -9.05 17.77
CA LEU A 217 -3.85 -8.30 16.51
C LEU A 217 -2.60 -7.45 16.33
N ARG A 218 -1.98 -7.00 17.43
CA ARG A 218 -0.73 -6.25 17.39
C ARG A 218 0.42 -7.12 16.94
N ARG A 219 0.38 -8.43 17.23
CA ARG A 219 1.44 -9.40 16.85
C ARG A 219 2.83 -8.92 17.30
N GLY A 220 2.91 -8.33 18.49
CA GLY A 220 4.14 -7.74 19.03
C GLY A 220 4.60 -6.44 18.37
N LEU A 221 3.79 -5.79 17.51
CA LEU A 221 4.12 -4.50 16.93
C LEU A 221 4.10 -3.38 17.98
N PHE A 222 5.11 -2.52 17.91
CA PHE A 222 5.13 -1.22 18.59
C PHE A 222 4.02 -0.30 18.07
N PRO A 223 3.64 0.76 18.81
CA PRO A 223 2.53 1.64 18.46
C PRO A 223 2.61 2.22 17.04
N THR A 224 3.80 2.61 16.59
CA THR A 224 3.98 3.22 15.25
C THR A 224 3.67 2.23 14.11
N PRO A 225 4.37 1.09 13.96
CA PRO A 225 3.99 0.08 12.96
C PRO A 225 2.55 -0.42 13.11
N PHE A 226 2.06 -0.55 14.35
CA PHE A 226 0.67 -0.95 14.58
C PHE A 226 -0.31 0.05 13.99
N SER A 227 -0.11 1.36 14.21
CA SER A 227 -0.98 2.38 13.60
C SER A 227 -1.00 2.30 12.06
N PHE A 228 0.13 2.07 11.39
CA PHE A 228 0.11 1.87 9.94
C PHE A 228 -0.65 0.61 9.52
N TYR A 229 -0.51 -0.48 10.28
CA TYR A 229 -1.30 -1.69 10.08
C TYR A 229 -2.81 -1.40 10.22
N VAL A 230 -3.22 -0.68 11.25
CA VAL A 230 -4.62 -0.30 11.48
C VAL A 230 -5.12 0.62 10.37
N GLY A 231 -4.36 1.65 9.99
CA GLY A 231 -4.63 2.53 8.85
C GLY A 231 -4.88 1.78 7.54
N ASN A 232 -4.13 0.70 7.29
CA ASN A 232 -4.35 -0.15 6.12
C ASN A 232 -5.70 -0.91 6.15
N THR A 233 -6.30 -1.14 7.33
CA THR A 233 -7.56 -1.90 7.45
C THR A 233 -8.83 -1.11 7.10
N PHE A 234 -8.75 0.22 6.94
CA PHE A 234 -9.86 1.09 6.52
C PHE A 234 -10.16 0.98 5.02
N GLU A 235 -10.37 -0.25 4.55
CA GLU A 235 -10.71 -0.55 3.15
C GLU A 235 -11.97 0.21 2.72
N GLY A 236 -11.93 0.81 1.53
CA GLY A 236 -13.04 1.60 0.98
C GLY A 236 -13.07 3.07 1.43
N ALA A 237 -12.16 3.50 2.30
CA ALA A 237 -12.02 4.89 2.74
C ALA A 237 -10.64 5.50 2.38
N PRO A 238 -10.26 5.57 1.09
CA PRO A 238 -8.89 5.96 0.70
C PRO A 238 -8.52 7.39 1.12
N ARG A 239 -9.50 8.29 1.28
CA ARG A 239 -9.25 9.64 1.82
C ARG A 239 -8.88 9.61 3.29
N GLU A 240 -9.52 8.74 4.08
CA GLU A 240 -9.18 8.55 5.49
C GLU A 240 -7.82 7.88 5.63
N GLN A 241 -7.57 6.85 4.81
CA GLN A 241 -6.25 6.22 4.71
C GLN A 241 -5.14 7.22 4.39
N GLN A 242 -5.37 8.12 3.43
CA GLN A 242 -4.39 9.15 3.08
C GLN A 242 -4.15 10.10 4.25
N ALA A 243 -5.23 10.55 4.90
CA ALA A 243 -5.11 11.43 6.06
C ALA A 243 -4.36 10.77 7.23
N LEU A 244 -4.49 9.46 7.43
CA LEU A 244 -3.73 8.70 8.42
C LEU A 244 -2.24 8.55 8.02
N LEU A 245 -1.97 8.31 6.73
CA LEU A 245 -0.61 8.21 6.19
C LEU A 245 0.17 9.52 6.35
N GLU A 246 -0.52 10.66 6.22
CA GLU A 246 0.05 12.02 6.31
C GLU A 246 0.38 12.46 7.74
N LEU A 247 -0.20 11.85 8.78
CA LEU A 247 0.11 12.20 10.16
C LEU A 247 1.55 11.78 10.50
N GLU A 248 2.33 12.69 11.09
CA GLU A 248 3.72 12.43 11.53
C GLU A 248 3.81 12.18 13.05
N ASP A 249 2.67 11.92 13.68
CA ASP A 249 2.53 11.74 15.13
C ASP A 249 1.68 10.50 15.43
N THR A 250 2.34 9.48 15.97
CA THR A 250 1.76 8.18 16.26
C THR A 250 0.58 8.28 17.23
N PRO A 251 0.68 8.93 18.40
CA PRO A 251 -0.48 9.23 19.25
C PRO A 251 -1.64 9.89 18.50
N ALA A 252 -1.38 10.90 17.66
CA ALA A 252 -2.44 11.54 16.88
C ALA A 252 -3.10 10.57 15.88
N ARG A 253 -2.30 9.74 15.21
CA ARG A 253 -2.79 8.70 14.29
C ARG A 253 -3.67 7.69 15.01
N LEU A 254 -3.20 7.13 16.12
CA LEU A 254 -3.96 6.16 16.93
C LEU A 254 -5.24 6.77 17.51
N ARG A 255 -5.23 8.03 17.95
CA ARG A 255 -6.44 8.73 18.41
C ARG A 255 -7.49 8.81 17.30
N ARG A 256 -7.07 9.20 16.09
CA ARG A 256 -7.97 9.28 14.93
C ARG A 256 -8.53 7.91 14.57
N GLU A 257 -7.69 6.87 14.56
CA GLU A 257 -8.11 5.49 14.30
C GLU A 257 -9.12 4.99 15.35
N ARG A 258 -8.84 5.24 16.63
CA ARG A 258 -9.73 4.91 17.75
C ARG A 258 -11.10 5.56 17.57
N ASP A 259 -11.14 6.84 17.23
CA ASP A 259 -12.39 7.58 17.09
C ASP A 259 -13.20 7.06 15.88
N THR A 260 -12.53 6.76 14.76
CA THR A 260 -13.16 6.14 13.60
C THR A 260 -13.69 4.74 13.93
N LEU A 261 -12.93 3.90 14.64
CA LEU A 261 -13.36 2.56 15.05
C LEU A 261 -14.53 2.59 16.04
N ARG A 262 -14.54 3.54 16.99
CA ARG A 262 -15.69 3.75 17.90
C ARG A 262 -16.96 4.07 17.14
N ASN A 263 -16.88 4.96 16.15
CA ASN A 263 -18.03 5.31 15.31
C ASN A 263 -18.54 4.10 14.53
N THR A 264 -17.63 3.30 13.95
CA THR A 264 -17.98 2.04 13.27
C THR A 264 -18.63 1.04 14.23
N LEU A 265 -18.08 0.88 15.43
CA LEU A 265 -18.62 -0.04 16.43
C LEU A 265 -20.04 0.36 16.85
N ASN A 266 -20.28 1.65 17.07
CA ASN A 266 -21.61 2.18 17.39
C ASN A 266 -22.62 1.85 16.28
N TYR A 267 -22.22 2.08 15.02
CA TYR A 267 -23.06 1.75 13.85
C TYR A 267 -23.36 0.25 13.75
N LEU A 268 -22.34 -0.60 13.88
CA LEU A 268 -22.49 -2.05 13.80
C LEU A 268 -23.35 -2.61 14.93
N THR A 269 -23.21 -2.07 16.14
CA THR A 269 -24.03 -2.47 17.30
C THR A 269 -25.49 -2.13 17.06
N ALA A 270 -25.79 -0.93 16.55
CA ALA A 270 -27.14 -0.55 16.18
C ALA A 270 -27.72 -1.45 15.07
N ALA A 271 -26.93 -1.74 14.03
CA ALA A 271 -27.33 -2.63 12.95
C ALA A 271 -27.61 -4.07 13.44
N SER A 272 -26.80 -4.58 14.37
CA SER A 272 -27.01 -5.91 14.98
C SER A 272 -28.30 -5.97 15.77
N ALA A 273 -28.58 -4.96 16.62
CA ALA A 273 -29.80 -4.93 17.41
C ALA A 273 -31.07 -4.92 16.53
N VAL A 274 -31.03 -4.21 15.40
CA VAL A 274 -32.13 -4.20 14.42
C VAL A 274 -32.33 -5.59 13.81
N LYS A 275 -31.26 -6.26 13.40
CA LYS A 275 -31.33 -7.62 12.82
C LYS A 275 -31.92 -8.63 13.81
N ASP A 276 -31.51 -8.55 15.08
CA ASP A 276 -32.01 -9.42 16.15
C ASP A 276 -33.52 -9.21 16.38
N ALA A 277 -33.99 -7.96 16.39
CA ALA A 277 -35.41 -7.64 16.50
C ALA A 277 -36.26 -8.26 15.36
N PHE A 278 -35.83 -8.12 14.10
CA PHE A 278 -36.59 -8.64 12.95
C PHE A 278 -36.53 -10.17 12.80
N SER A 279 -35.44 -10.81 13.23
CA SER A 279 -35.30 -12.28 13.22
C SER A 279 -36.07 -13.00 14.33
N SER A 280 -36.48 -12.28 15.38
CA SER A 280 -37.26 -12.82 16.51
C SER A 280 -38.78 -12.85 16.30
N SER A 281 -39.28 -12.46 15.11
CA SER A 281 -40.71 -12.50 14.79
C SER A 281 -41.14 -13.92 14.41
N PRO A 282 -42.03 -14.60 15.17
CA PRO A 282 -42.47 -15.94 14.83
C PRO A 282 -43.38 -15.93 13.60
N SER A 283 -43.09 -16.80 12.64
CA SER A 283 -44.00 -17.18 11.56
C SER A 283 -45.27 -17.75 12.18
N SER A 284 -46.31 -16.93 12.29
CA SER A 284 -47.64 -17.39 12.66
C SER A 284 -48.28 -18.01 11.41
N GLY A 285 -48.28 -19.34 11.35
CA GLY A 285 -48.91 -20.13 10.30
C GLY A 285 -49.15 -21.54 10.80
#